data_AF-A0A7V8V2K0-F1
#
_entry.id   AF-A0A7V8V2K0-F1
#
_cell.length_a   1.000
_cell.length_b   1.000
_cell.length_c   1.000
_cell.angle_alpha   90.00
_cell.angle_beta   90.00
_cell.angle_gamma   90.00
#
_symmetry.space_group_name_H-M   'P 1'
#
loop_
_entity.id
_entity.type
_entity.pdbx_description
1 polymer ?
#
loop_
_entity_poly.entity_id
_entity_poly.type
_entity_poly.pdbx_seq_one_letter_code
_entity_poly.pdbx_strand_id
1 'polypeptide(L)'
;MLFSWFKSRSRRRIKEAAFPEPWRQILVDNLWQYARLTSDEKTSLHQSMAVLLQEKNWEGCNGFHVDEETKVLVAAQVGLLTLGLEDEYFDNVLSILIYPTAYRATSQSSPGAGIIIEGQSDRLGEAWYRGPVILTHPDIVDGAQSTHGGRNLVMHEFAHQIDMLNGRVADGIPPIDSHEEVERWNHCFEHTYQQLVEDCQRGRSALVDCYGATNKAECFAVLSETFFQQPQRIAQNDPDMFQALCGYYRQDPQRWQN
;
A
#
# COMPACT_ATOMS: atom_id res chain seq x y z
N MET A 1 14.41 -13.41 -20.44
CA MET A 1 15.81 -13.61 -20.02
C MET A 1 16.70 -12.38 -20.28
N LEU A 2 16.82 -11.86 -21.50
CA LEU A 2 17.60 -10.63 -21.76
C LEU A 2 17.00 -9.36 -21.12
N PHE A 3 15.69 -9.12 -21.27
CA PHE A 3 15.01 -7.96 -20.66
C PHE A 3 15.08 -7.95 -19.12
N SER A 4 14.90 -9.11 -18.47
CA SER A 4 15.07 -9.27 -17.01
C SER A 4 16.52 -9.02 -16.58
N TRP A 5 17.52 -9.43 -17.39
CA TRP A 5 18.94 -9.15 -17.11
C TRP A 5 19.32 -7.67 -17.28
N PHE A 6 18.82 -6.99 -18.32
CA PHE A 6 19.01 -5.54 -18.47
C PHE A 6 18.31 -4.76 -17.35
N LYS A 7 17.12 -5.21 -16.94
CA LYS A 7 16.36 -4.63 -15.84
C LYS A 7 17.07 -4.82 -14.50
N SER A 8 17.56 -6.01 -14.19
CA SER A 8 18.30 -6.27 -12.94
C SER A 8 19.63 -5.52 -12.89
N ARG A 9 20.36 -5.42 -14.01
CA ARG A 9 21.58 -4.60 -14.10
C ARG A 9 21.30 -3.11 -13.99
N SER A 10 20.20 -2.63 -14.55
CA SER A 10 19.75 -1.24 -14.41
C SER A 10 19.39 -0.94 -12.96
N ARG A 11 18.53 -1.75 -12.33
CA ARG A 11 18.17 -1.64 -10.91
C ARG A 11 19.38 -1.65 -10.01
N ARG A 12 20.36 -2.53 -10.25
CA ARG A 12 21.60 -2.55 -9.47
C ARG A 12 22.32 -1.20 -9.52
N ARG A 13 22.46 -0.59 -10.70
CA ARG A 13 23.10 0.73 -10.83
C ARG A 13 22.31 1.84 -10.13
N ILE A 14 20.98 1.76 -10.15
CA ILE A 14 20.10 2.70 -9.46
C ILE A 14 20.28 2.58 -7.94
N LYS A 15 20.31 1.35 -7.43
CA LYS A 15 20.49 1.05 -6.00
C LYS A 15 21.88 1.41 -5.47
N GLU A 16 22.90 1.34 -6.32
CA GLU A 16 24.28 1.72 -6.00
C GLU A 16 24.51 3.24 -6.09
N ALA A 17 23.60 3.99 -6.72
CA ALA A 17 23.71 5.45 -6.82
C ALA A 17 23.45 6.12 -5.47
N ALA A 18 24.09 7.27 -5.23
CA ALA A 18 23.85 8.05 -4.02
C ALA A 18 22.40 8.56 -4.00
N PHE A 19 21.72 8.37 -2.86
CA PHE A 19 20.37 8.88 -2.68
C PHE A 19 20.39 10.43 -2.62
N PRO A 20 19.63 11.13 -3.49
CA PRO A 20 19.64 12.59 -3.55
C PRO A 20 19.28 13.26 -2.22
N GLU A 21 20.04 14.27 -1.82
CA GLU A 21 19.79 15.00 -0.58
C GLU A 21 18.44 15.73 -0.54
N PRO A 22 17.93 16.33 -1.64
CA PRO A 22 16.58 16.90 -1.63
C PRO A 22 15.48 15.87 -1.31
N TRP A 23 15.61 14.64 -1.82
CA TRP A 23 14.66 13.56 -1.50
C TRP A 23 14.76 13.17 -0.04
N ARG A 24 15.98 13.12 0.52
CA ARG A 24 16.18 12.86 1.96
C ARG A 24 15.50 13.92 2.81
N GLN A 25 15.62 15.19 2.44
CA GLN A 25 14.98 16.28 3.18
C GLN A 25 13.45 16.15 3.18
N ILE A 26 12.84 15.82 2.03
CA ILE A 26 11.40 15.52 1.94
C ILE A 26 11.00 14.41 2.91
N LEU A 27 11.79 13.32 3.00
CA LEU A 27 11.50 12.22 3.94
C LEU A 27 11.58 12.65 5.39
N VAL A 28 12.58 13.46 5.75
CA VAL A 28 12.75 14.00 7.10
C VAL A 28 11.56 14.88 7.50
N ASP A 29 11.07 15.70 6.58
CA ASP A 29 10.04 16.69 6.88
C ASP A 29 8.63 16.12 6.86
N ASN A 30 8.38 15.10 6.01
CA ASN A 30 7.03 14.67 5.67
C ASN A 30 6.69 13.22 5.97
N LEU A 31 7.67 12.33 6.21
CA LEU A 31 7.40 10.92 6.48
C LEU A 31 7.68 10.59 7.94
N TRP A 32 6.63 10.48 8.75
CA TRP A 32 6.77 10.37 10.20
C TRP A 32 7.55 9.12 10.64
N GLN A 33 7.47 8.02 9.90
CA GLN A 33 8.21 6.78 10.18
C GLN A 33 9.72 6.94 9.95
N TYR A 34 10.14 7.87 9.08
CA TYR A 34 11.52 7.93 8.59
C TYR A 34 12.55 8.11 9.71
N ALA A 35 12.23 8.95 10.71
CA ALA A 35 13.11 9.19 11.85
C ALA A 35 13.39 7.92 12.67
N ARG A 36 12.45 6.96 12.66
CA ARG A 36 12.47 5.74 13.48
C ARG A 36 13.07 4.52 12.77
N LEU A 37 13.39 4.65 11.48
CA LEU A 37 14.07 3.61 10.72
C LEU A 37 15.54 3.49 11.11
N THR A 38 16.04 2.26 11.15
CA THR A 38 17.47 1.98 11.27
C THR A 38 18.25 2.44 10.04
N SER A 39 19.58 2.53 10.13
CA SER A 39 20.42 2.89 8.98
C SER A 39 20.27 1.91 7.80
N ASP A 40 20.11 0.62 8.10
CA ASP A 40 19.95 -0.42 7.09
C ASP A 40 18.57 -0.30 6.42
N GLU A 41 17.51 -0.06 7.20
CA GLU A 41 16.17 0.20 6.66
C GLU A 41 16.11 1.47 5.83
N LYS A 42 16.77 2.55 6.25
CA LYS A 42 16.86 3.77 5.44
C LYS A 42 17.54 3.48 4.11
N THR A 43 18.58 2.66 4.12
CA THR A 43 19.28 2.24 2.90
C THR A 43 18.36 1.43 1.98
N SER A 44 17.66 0.42 2.51
CA SER A 44 16.70 -0.38 1.74
C SER A 44 15.55 0.46 1.19
N LEU A 45 15.00 1.37 2.01
CA LEU A 45 13.96 2.31 1.60
C LEU A 45 14.44 3.19 0.44
N HIS A 46 15.62 3.80 0.56
CA HIS A 46 16.22 4.65 -0.48
C HIS A 46 16.41 3.92 -1.79
N GLN A 47 16.87 2.67 -1.74
CA GLN A 47 17.06 1.82 -2.90
C GLN A 47 15.74 1.48 -3.59
N SER A 48 14.72 1.08 -2.83
CA SER A 48 13.38 0.76 -3.35
C SER A 48 12.71 1.99 -3.95
N MET A 49 12.80 3.14 -3.28
CA MET A 49 12.29 4.41 -3.78
C MET A 49 12.94 4.83 -5.10
N ALA A 50 14.27 4.76 -5.19
CA ALA A 50 14.99 5.15 -6.40
C ALA A 50 14.57 4.30 -7.61
N VAL A 51 14.35 3.00 -7.41
CA VAL A 51 13.82 2.11 -8.46
C VAL A 51 12.39 2.51 -8.84
N LEU A 52 11.49 2.73 -7.87
CA LEU A 52 10.11 3.11 -8.16
C LEU A 52 10.02 4.44 -8.91
N LEU A 53 10.77 5.45 -8.46
CA LEU A 53 10.79 6.78 -9.07
C LEU A 53 11.20 6.74 -10.54
N GLN A 54 12.10 5.83 -10.90
CA GLN A 54 12.61 5.70 -12.27
C GLN A 54 11.78 4.77 -13.16
N GLU A 55 11.15 3.74 -12.60
CA GLU A 55 10.43 2.73 -13.39
C GLU A 55 8.96 3.03 -13.61
N LYS A 56 8.37 3.96 -12.85
CA LYS A 56 6.94 4.31 -12.96
C LYS A 56 6.74 5.57 -13.81
N ASN A 57 5.66 5.54 -14.58
CA ASN A 57 5.12 6.74 -15.22
C ASN A 57 4.29 7.50 -14.19
N TRP A 58 4.51 8.82 -14.11
CA TRP A 58 3.84 9.70 -13.17
C TRP A 58 2.98 10.69 -13.95
N GLU A 59 1.67 10.62 -13.77
CA GLU A 59 0.72 11.37 -14.60
C GLU A 59 -0.19 12.22 -13.71
N GLY A 60 -0.17 13.53 -13.94
CA GLY A 60 -1.07 14.46 -13.29
C GLY A 60 -2.39 14.55 -14.05
N CYS A 61 -3.50 14.32 -13.35
CA CYS A 61 -4.84 14.38 -13.92
C CYS A 61 -5.55 15.67 -13.51
N ASN A 62 -6.57 16.08 -14.27
CA ASN A 62 -7.36 17.29 -14.00
C ASN A 62 -6.52 18.56 -13.77
N GLY A 63 -5.44 18.72 -14.54
CA GLY A 63 -4.56 19.89 -14.47
C GLY A 63 -3.59 19.89 -13.28
N PHE A 64 -3.53 18.80 -12.50
CA PHE A 64 -2.55 18.66 -11.44
C PHE A 64 -1.13 18.51 -12.00
N HIS A 65 -0.16 19.23 -11.45
CA HIS A 65 1.25 19.09 -11.79
C HIS A 65 1.92 18.17 -10.76
N VAL A 66 2.38 17.00 -11.21
CA VAL A 66 3.09 16.06 -10.32
C VAL A 66 4.53 16.51 -10.12
N ASP A 67 4.76 17.22 -9.02
CA ASP A 67 6.08 17.64 -8.59
C ASP A 67 6.92 16.51 -7.99
N GLU A 68 8.17 16.81 -7.65
CA GLU A 68 9.11 15.84 -7.11
C GLU A 68 8.73 15.36 -5.72
N GLU A 69 8.23 16.26 -4.87
CA GLU A 69 7.76 15.93 -3.51
C GLU A 69 6.65 14.88 -3.55
N THR A 70 5.63 15.07 -4.38
CA THR A 70 4.53 14.11 -4.52
C THR A 70 5.04 12.72 -4.90
N LYS A 71 5.96 12.62 -5.86
CA LYS A 71 6.52 11.33 -6.29
C LYS A 71 7.32 10.67 -5.17
N VAL A 72 8.13 11.45 -4.45
CA VAL A 72 8.94 10.98 -3.33
C VAL A 72 8.04 10.45 -2.21
N LEU A 73 6.96 11.13 -1.87
CA LEU A 73 6.03 10.68 -0.82
C LEU A 73 5.29 9.39 -1.19
N VAL A 74 4.85 9.26 -2.45
CA VAL A 74 4.28 7.98 -2.92
C VAL A 74 5.32 6.87 -2.84
N ALA A 75 6.53 7.12 -3.37
CA ALA A 75 7.59 6.12 -3.39
C ALA A 75 8.02 5.69 -1.98
N ALA A 76 8.02 6.62 -1.03
CA ALA A 76 8.38 6.32 0.35
C ALA A 76 7.34 5.45 1.05
N GLN A 77 6.05 5.75 0.88
CA GLN A 77 4.96 4.94 1.46
C GLN A 77 4.93 3.53 0.87
N VAL A 78 5.12 3.40 -0.45
CA VAL A 78 5.27 2.10 -1.12
C VAL A 78 6.52 1.37 -0.62
N GLY A 79 7.63 2.08 -0.47
CA GLY A 79 8.89 1.52 0.03
C GLY A 79 8.81 1.04 1.47
N LEU A 80 8.03 1.68 2.34
CA LEU A 80 7.72 1.20 3.69
C LEU A 80 6.88 -0.08 3.65
N LEU A 81 5.80 -0.08 2.84
CA LEU A 81 4.91 -1.23 2.66
C LEU A 81 5.71 -2.49 2.27
N THR A 82 6.71 -2.35 1.41
CA THR A 82 7.52 -3.48 0.90
C THR A 82 8.91 -3.59 1.53
N LEU A 83 9.20 -2.90 2.64
CA LEU A 83 10.56 -2.81 3.18
C LEU A 83 11.16 -4.16 3.59
N GLY A 84 10.32 -5.07 4.10
CA GLY A 84 10.72 -6.44 4.44
C GLY A 84 10.53 -7.46 3.32
N LEU A 85 9.92 -7.06 2.20
CA LEU A 85 9.65 -7.93 1.05
C LEU A 85 10.83 -7.92 0.08
N GLU A 86 10.90 -8.93 -0.78
CA GLU A 86 11.97 -9.03 -1.79
C GLU A 86 11.79 -8.00 -2.93
N ASP A 87 12.76 -7.90 -3.83
CA ASP A 87 12.64 -7.01 -4.98
C ASP A 87 11.83 -7.69 -6.08
N GLU A 88 10.59 -7.24 -6.38
CA GLU A 88 9.85 -7.41 -7.68
C GLU A 88 8.30 -7.26 -7.63
N TYR A 89 7.72 -6.60 -6.62
CA TYR A 89 6.25 -6.64 -6.40
C TYR A 89 5.41 -5.77 -7.35
N PHE A 90 5.97 -4.75 -8.00
CA PHE A 90 5.15 -3.77 -8.75
C PHE A 90 5.48 -3.68 -10.24
N ASP A 91 6.06 -4.72 -10.82
CA ASP A 91 6.40 -4.75 -12.25
C ASP A 91 5.21 -4.53 -13.19
N ASN A 92 4.02 -4.92 -12.74
CA ASN A 92 2.77 -4.78 -13.47
C ASN A 92 2.11 -3.39 -13.33
N VAL A 93 2.56 -2.57 -12.37
CA VAL A 93 2.11 -1.19 -12.20
C VAL A 93 2.97 -0.31 -13.09
N LEU A 94 2.43 0.19 -14.19
CA LEU A 94 3.19 1.03 -15.13
C LEU A 94 3.01 2.53 -14.85
N SER A 95 1.77 2.96 -14.58
CA SER A 95 1.43 4.36 -14.36
C SER A 95 0.79 4.59 -13.00
N ILE A 96 1.14 5.71 -12.37
CA ILE A 96 0.51 6.25 -11.17
C ILE A 96 -0.16 7.57 -11.56
N LEU A 97 -1.50 7.60 -11.51
CA LEU A 97 -2.32 8.74 -11.85
C LEU A 97 -2.64 9.53 -10.58
N ILE A 98 -2.36 10.83 -10.57
CA ILE A 98 -2.54 11.68 -9.39
C ILE A 98 -3.52 12.81 -9.70
N TYR A 99 -4.60 12.84 -8.93
CA TYR A 99 -5.65 13.86 -8.99
C TYR A 99 -5.45 14.92 -7.89
N PRO A 100 -5.89 16.18 -8.12
CA PRO A 100 -5.75 17.24 -7.14
C PRO A 100 -6.69 17.06 -5.93
N THR A 101 -7.85 16.42 -6.13
CA THR A 101 -8.85 16.14 -5.10
C THR A 101 -9.64 14.89 -5.47
N ALA A 102 -10.29 14.26 -4.48
CA ALA A 102 -11.33 13.27 -4.76
C ALA A 102 -12.47 13.93 -5.56
N TYR A 103 -13.02 13.23 -6.55
CA TYR A 103 -14.21 13.66 -7.29
C TYR A 103 -15.28 12.58 -7.24
N ARG A 104 -16.54 13.00 -7.05
CA ARG A 104 -17.72 12.12 -7.09
C ARG A 104 -18.37 12.23 -8.46
N ALA A 105 -18.22 11.21 -9.30
CA ALA A 105 -19.03 11.05 -10.50
C ALA A 105 -20.46 10.61 -10.15
N THR A 106 -21.45 11.13 -10.86
CA THR A 106 -22.84 10.67 -10.80
C THR A 106 -23.02 9.43 -11.69
N SER A 107 -22.36 8.32 -11.37
CA SER A 107 -22.72 7.01 -11.90
C SER A 107 -22.84 5.99 -10.77
N GLN A 108 -23.98 5.33 -10.72
CA GLN A 108 -24.31 4.38 -9.66
C GLN A 108 -23.27 3.25 -9.58
N SER A 109 -22.83 2.99 -8.34
CA SER A 109 -22.14 1.80 -7.81
C SER A 109 -20.68 1.52 -8.21
N SER A 110 -19.74 1.99 -7.36
CA SER A 110 -19.00 1.13 -6.42
C SER A 110 -18.47 1.99 -5.26
N PRO A 111 -18.60 1.58 -3.99
CA PRO A 111 -17.85 2.21 -2.91
C PRO A 111 -16.43 1.65 -2.96
N GLY A 112 -15.55 2.38 -3.65
CA GLY A 112 -14.08 2.28 -3.65
C GLY A 112 -13.51 3.43 -2.82
N ALA A 113 -12.38 3.30 -2.14
CA ALA A 113 -11.72 4.38 -1.39
C ALA A 113 -11.70 5.73 -2.14
N GLY A 114 -12.71 6.57 -1.91
CA GLY A 114 -12.80 7.98 -2.30
C GLY A 114 -12.81 8.38 -3.79
N ILE A 115 -12.34 7.57 -4.74
CA ILE A 115 -12.09 8.04 -6.11
C ILE A 115 -12.92 7.24 -7.14
N ILE A 116 -13.89 7.91 -7.77
CA ILE A 116 -14.67 7.36 -8.89
C ILE A 116 -14.43 8.28 -10.11
N ILE A 117 -13.81 7.74 -11.16
CA ILE A 117 -13.51 8.46 -12.41
C ILE A 117 -14.67 8.30 -13.40
N GLU A 118 -15.07 9.37 -14.09
CA GLU A 118 -16.02 9.29 -15.22
C GLU A 118 -15.38 8.58 -16.42
N GLY A 119 -15.83 7.36 -16.70
CA GLY A 119 -15.51 6.60 -17.90
C GLY A 119 -16.44 5.39 -18.01
N GLN A 120 -16.97 5.09 -19.20
CA GLN A 120 -17.80 3.90 -19.40
C GLN A 120 -16.99 2.63 -19.12
N SER A 121 -17.21 2.00 -17.96
CA SER A 121 -16.86 0.59 -17.77
C SER A 121 -17.90 -0.09 -16.88
N ASP A 122 -18.85 -0.77 -17.53
CA ASP A 122 -19.86 -1.65 -16.94
C ASP A 122 -19.24 -2.92 -16.32
N ARG A 123 -18.34 -2.80 -15.35
CA ARG A 123 -17.82 -3.96 -14.61
C ARG A 123 -17.64 -3.66 -13.13
N LEU A 124 -18.70 -3.97 -12.40
CA LEU A 124 -18.73 -4.11 -10.95
C LEU A 124 -17.58 -5.02 -10.49
N GLY A 125 -16.63 -4.47 -9.71
CA GLY A 125 -15.75 -5.26 -8.84
C GLY A 125 -14.44 -5.80 -9.41
N GLU A 126 -13.96 -5.32 -10.56
CA GLU A 126 -12.63 -5.70 -11.06
C GLU A 126 -11.60 -4.67 -10.59
N ALA A 127 -10.87 -4.96 -9.50
CA ALA A 127 -9.57 -4.34 -9.26
C ALA A 127 -8.78 -4.41 -10.58
N TRP A 128 -8.21 -3.29 -11.02
CA TRP A 128 -7.62 -3.22 -12.35
C TRP A 128 -6.35 -4.08 -12.41
N TYR A 129 -6.47 -5.35 -12.81
CA TYR A 129 -5.33 -6.21 -13.04
C TYR A 129 -4.45 -5.58 -14.13
N ARG A 130 -3.26 -5.09 -13.72
CA ARG A 130 -2.30 -4.33 -14.56
C ARG A 130 -2.78 -2.93 -14.99
N GLY A 131 -3.79 -2.36 -14.33
CA GLY A 131 -4.20 -0.98 -14.56
C GLY A 131 -3.33 0.04 -13.84
N PRO A 132 -3.54 1.34 -14.10
CA PRO A 132 -2.89 2.38 -13.33
C PRO A 132 -3.34 2.36 -11.86
N VAL A 133 -2.44 2.74 -10.96
CA VAL A 133 -2.81 3.10 -9.58
C VAL A 133 -3.28 4.55 -9.58
N ILE A 134 -4.41 4.81 -8.92
CA ILE A 134 -5.04 6.14 -8.87
C ILE A 134 -4.96 6.67 -7.45
N LEU A 135 -4.46 7.89 -7.29
CA LEU A 135 -4.28 8.54 -6.00
C LEU A 135 -4.80 9.99 -6.05
N THR A 136 -5.07 10.57 -4.88
CA THR A 136 -5.22 12.02 -4.76
C THR A 136 -4.03 12.62 -4.01
N HIS A 137 -3.61 13.83 -4.39
CA HIS A 137 -2.52 14.52 -3.72
C HIS A 137 -2.78 14.75 -2.21
N PRO A 138 -3.99 15.17 -1.76
CA PRO A 138 -4.30 15.26 -0.34
C PRO A 138 -4.11 13.95 0.42
N ASP A 139 -4.56 12.81 -0.14
CA ASP A 139 -4.43 11.51 0.52
C ASP A 139 -2.96 11.02 0.55
N ILE A 140 -2.15 11.39 -0.45
CA ILE A 140 -0.71 11.11 -0.47
C ILE A 140 -0.01 11.82 0.69
N VAL A 141 -0.30 13.12 0.88
CA VAL A 141 0.32 13.94 1.93
C VAL A 141 -0.16 13.48 3.31
N ASP A 142 -1.47 13.27 3.48
CA ASP A 142 -2.04 12.80 4.75
C ASP A 142 -1.48 11.44 5.15
N GLY A 143 -1.42 10.48 4.22
CA GLY A 143 -0.86 9.14 4.48
C GLY A 143 0.60 9.18 4.94
N ALA A 144 1.41 10.10 4.41
CA ALA A 144 2.82 10.24 4.79
C ALA A 144 3.02 10.92 6.17
N GLN A 145 2.20 11.92 6.49
CA GLN A 145 2.39 12.77 7.67
C GLN A 145 1.59 12.31 8.90
N SER A 146 0.47 11.60 8.71
CA SER A 146 -0.43 11.24 9.80
C SER A 146 0.12 10.12 10.69
N THR A 147 0.56 10.46 11.90
CA THR A 147 1.05 9.51 12.92
C THR A 147 -0.07 8.68 13.56
N HIS A 148 -1.32 9.17 13.54
CA HIS A 148 -2.47 8.54 14.18
C HIS A 148 -3.66 8.40 13.21
N GLY A 149 -3.45 8.65 11.91
CA GLY A 149 -4.49 8.45 10.89
C GLY A 149 -4.71 6.97 10.64
N GLY A 150 -5.95 6.50 10.64
CA GLY A 150 -6.26 5.09 10.35
C GLY A 150 -6.25 4.75 8.86
N ARG A 151 -6.09 5.75 7.98
CA ARG A 151 -6.16 5.62 6.53
C ARG A 151 -4.84 6.00 5.88
N ASN A 152 -4.48 5.29 4.83
CA ASN A 152 -3.35 5.55 3.96
C ASN A 152 -3.69 5.01 2.56
N LEU A 153 -4.19 5.89 1.68
CA LEU A 153 -4.63 5.47 0.35
C LEU A 153 -3.48 4.86 -0.48
N VAL A 154 -2.25 5.36 -0.33
CA VAL A 154 -1.11 4.79 -1.07
C VAL A 154 -0.89 3.34 -0.65
N MET A 155 -0.86 3.05 0.64
CA MET A 155 -0.71 1.68 1.14
C MET A 155 -1.91 0.81 0.76
N HIS A 156 -3.13 1.36 0.79
CA HIS A 156 -4.35 0.68 0.38
C HIS A 156 -4.28 0.18 -1.07
N GLU A 157 -4.04 1.09 -2.02
CA GLU A 157 -4.01 0.76 -3.44
C GLU A 157 -2.86 -0.20 -3.78
N PHE A 158 -1.69 -0.03 -3.14
CA PHE A 158 -0.57 -0.93 -3.34
C PHE A 158 -0.73 -2.27 -2.63
N ALA A 159 -1.52 -2.37 -1.55
CA ALA A 159 -1.92 -3.65 -0.97
C ALA A 159 -2.78 -4.46 -1.96
N HIS A 160 -3.72 -3.83 -2.67
CA HIS A 160 -4.45 -4.50 -3.77
C HIS A 160 -3.50 -5.01 -4.88
N GLN A 161 -2.46 -4.25 -5.21
CA GLN A 161 -1.45 -4.71 -6.19
C GLN A 161 -0.66 -5.92 -5.67
N ILE A 162 -0.36 -5.96 -4.37
CA ILE A 162 0.27 -7.09 -3.71
C ILE A 162 -0.63 -8.33 -3.73
N ASP A 163 -1.92 -8.17 -3.41
CA ASP A 163 -2.92 -9.24 -3.43
C ASP A 163 -2.99 -9.90 -4.82
N MET A 164 -3.02 -9.08 -5.87
CA MET A 164 -3.06 -9.54 -7.27
C MET A 164 -1.75 -10.13 -7.82
N LEU A 165 -0.75 -10.45 -6.99
CA LEU A 165 0.50 -11.06 -7.49
C LEU A 165 0.39 -12.56 -7.75
N ASN A 166 -0.48 -13.28 -7.05
CA ASN A 166 -0.70 -14.73 -7.26
C ASN A 166 -1.89 -15.02 -8.19
N GLY A 167 -2.64 -14.00 -8.61
CA GLY A 167 -3.89 -14.15 -9.34
C GLY A 167 -4.31 -12.90 -10.10
N ARG A 168 -5.41 -12.97 -10.84
CA ARG A 168 -5.98 -11.80 -11.54
C ARG A 168 -6.99 -11.02 -10.70
N VAL A 169 -7.40 -11.60 -9.58
CA VAL A 169 -8.45 -11.10 -8.71
C VAL A 169 -7.84 -11.00 -7.33
N ALA A 170 -8.04 -9.86 -6.68
CA ALA A 170 -7.71 -9.68 -5.28
C ALA A 170 -8.73 -10.46 -4.43
N ASP A 171 -8.25 -11.35 -3.56
CA ASP A 171 -9.09 -12.20 -2.71
C ASP A 171 -8.76 -12.10 -1.21
N GLY A 172 -7.85 -11.19 -0.86
CA GLY A 172 -7.32 -10.99 0.49
C GLY A 172 -6.20 -11.95 0.88
N ILE A 173 -5.71 -12.76 -0.06
CA ILE A 173 -4.65 -13.74 0.18
C ILE A 173 -3.47 -13.41 -0.75
N PRO A 174 -2.50 -12.60 -0.29
CA PRO A 174 -1.34 -12.29 -1.10
C PRO A 174 -0.44 -13.53 -1.30
N PRO A 175 0.57 -13.48 -2.21
CA PRO A 175 1.48 -14.61 -2.42
C PRO A 175 2.23 -14.97 -1.14
N ILE A 176 2.06 -16.21 -0.68
CA ILE A 176 2.74 -16.77 0.49
C ILE A 176 3.38 -18.09 0.04
N ASP A 177 4.68 -18.24 0.28
CA ASP A 177 5.48 -19.34 -0.28
C ASP A 177 5.30 -20.67 0.48
N SER A 178 5.03 -20.60 1.79
CA SER A 178 4.88 -21.79 2.64
C SER A 178 3.42 -22.19 2.79
N HIS A 179 3.14 -23.48 2.59
CA HIS A 179 1.80 -24.04 2.80
C HIS A 179 1.30 -23.84 4.24
N GLU A 180 2.18 -23.99 5.23
CA GLU A 180 1.83 -23.77 6.64
C GLU A 180 1.46 -22.30 6.91
N GLU A 181 2.17 -21.36 6.28
CA GLU A 181 1.88 -19.93 6.40
C GLU A 181 0.58 -19.57 5.70
N VAL A 182 0.27 -20.18 4.55
CA VAL A 182 -1.03 -20.02 3.86
C VAL A 182 -2.18 -20.52 4.75
N GLU A 183 -2.05 -21.70 5.35
CA GLU A 183 -3.09 -22.24 6.23
C GLU A 183 -3.33 -21.33 7.45
N ARG A 184 -2.24 -20.87 8.07
CA ARG A 184 -2.30 -19.93 9.19
C ARG A 184 -2.93 -18.60 8.79
N TRP A 185 -2.51 -18.04 7.65
CA TRP A 185 -3.08 -16.82 7.09
C TRP A 185 -4.58 -16.96 6.88
N ASN A 186 -5.02 -18.01 6.17
CA ASN A 186 -6.43 -18.24 5.87
C ASN A 186 -7.28 -18.35 7.14
N HIS A 187 -6.78 -19.06 8.15
CA HIS A 187 -7.49 -19.21 9.42
C HIS A 187 -7.67 -17.86 10.14
N CYS A 188 -6.57 -17.13 10.35
CA CYS A 188 -6.60 -15.85 11.06
C CYS A 188 -7.40 -14.80 10.28
N PHE A 189 -7.19 -14.73 8.96
CA PHE A 189 -7.83 -13.75 8.09
C PHE A 189 -9.33 -13.98 7.97
N GLU A 190 -9.78 -15.22 7.80
CA GLU A 190 -11.22 -15.53 7.74
C GLU A 190 -11.92 -15.17 9.05
N HIS A 191 -11.31 -15.52 10.19
CA HIS A 191 -11.83 -15.14 11.51
C HIS A 191 -11.94 -13.62 11.66
N THR A 192 -10.85 -12.90 11.34
CA THR A 192 -10.80 -11.43 11.41
C THR A 192 -11.87 -10.79 10.54
N TYR A 193 -12.01 -11.25 9.30
CA TYR A 193 -12.98 -10.71 8.34
C TYR A 193 -14.42 -10.93 8.81
N GLN A 194 -14.77 -12.14 9.27
CA GLN A 194 -16.10 -12.43 9.77
C GLN A 194 -16.45 -11.58 11.00
N GLN A 195 -15.50 -11.42 11.92
CA GLN A 195 -15.67 -10.58 13.11
C GLN A 195 -15.86 -9.11 12.72
N LEU A 196 -15.05 -8.59 11.79
CA LEU A 196 -15.18 -7.23 11.26
C LEU A 196 -16.56 -6.99 10.65
N VAL A 197 -17.04 -7.90 9.81
CA VAL A 197 -18.37 -7.82 9.20
C VAL A 197 -19.46 -7.78 10.27
N GLU A 198 -19.39 -8.66 11.27
CA GLU A 198 -20.38 -8.73 12.35
C GLU A 198 -20.38 -7.45 13.19
N ASP A 199 -19.21 -6.92 13.53
CA ASP A 199 -19.05 -5.68 14.29
C ASP A 199 -19.64 -4.49 13.56
N CYS A 200 -19.33 -4.36 12.27
CA CYS A 200 -19.83 -3.27 11.43
C CYS A 200 -21.34 -3.32 11.23
N GLN A 201 -21.91 -4.51 11.01
CA GLN A 201 -23.36 -4.68 10.87
C GLN A 201 -24.11 -4.35 12.17
N ARG A 202 -23.50 -4.64 13.33
CA ARG A 202 -24.10 -4.38 14.65
C ARG A 202 -23.76 -3.01 15.22
N GLY A 203 -22.95 -2.21 14.51
CA GLY A 203 -22.47 -0.91 15.02
C GLY A 203 -21.59 -1.02 16.26
N ARG A 204 -20.90 -2.15 16.45
CA ARG A 204 -19.90 -2.33 17.52
C ARG A 204 -18.60 -1.64 17.12
N SER A 205 -17.71 -1.45 18.09
CA SER A 205 -16.36 -0.96 17.82
C SER A 205 -15.60 -1.99 16.98
N ALA A 206 -15.40 -1.69 15.71
CA ALA A 206 -14.71 -2.57 14.76
C ALA A 206 -13.18 -2.51 14.92
N LEU A 207 -12.51 -3.61 14.57
CA LEU A 207 -11.05 -3.70 14.57
C LEU A 207 -10.40 -2.66 13.66
N VAL A 208 -10.96 -2.46 12.47
CA VAL A 208 -10.51 -1.49 11.46
C VAL A 208 -11.70 -0.74 10.87
N ASP A 209 -11.47 0.14 9.89
CA ASP A 209 -12.54 0.83 9.18
C ASP A 209 -13.55 -0.17 8.58
N CYS A 210 -14.84 0.09 8.75
CA CYS A 210 -15.90 -0.79 8.27
C CYS A 210 -15.95 -0.94 6.74
N TYR A 211 -15.21 -0.10 6.01
CA TYR A 211 -14.97 -0.32 4.60
C TYR A 211 -14.34 -1.69 4.30
N GLY A 212 -13.47 -2.19 5.18
CA GLY A 212 -12.88 -3.52 5.08
C GLY A 212 -13.91 -4.67 5.19
N ALA A 213 -15.14 -4.40 5.67
CA ALA A 213 -16.22 -5.38 5.69
C ALA A 213 -16.92 -5.55 4.31
N THR A 214 -16.53 -4.78 3.29
CA THR A 214 -17.16 -4.81 1.96
C THR A 214 -16.89 -6.13 1.25
N ASN A 215 -15.62 -6.56 1.23
CA ASN A 215 -15.17 -7.84 0.71
C ASN A 215 -13.76 -8.13 1.29
N LYS A 216 -13.23 -9.32 1.01
CA LYS A 216 -11.93 -9.76 1.52
C LYS A 216 -10.74 -8.94 1.00
N ALA A 217 -10.74 -8.52 -0.26
CA ALA A 217 -9.68 -7.67 -0.80
C ALA A 217 -9.62 -6.34 -0.04
N GLU A 218 -10.78 -5.69 0.20
CA GLU A 218 -10.84 -4.47 1.01
C GLU A 218 -10.42 -4.72 2.45
N CYS A 219 -10.78 -5.86 3.03
CA CYS A 219 -10.33 -6.24 4.37
C CYS A 219 -8.80 -6.27 4.45
N PHE A 220 -8.14 -6.91 3.47
CA PHE A 220 -6.68 -6.96 3.41
C PHE A 220 -6.06 -5.58 3.25
N ALA A 221 -6.57 -4.75 2.34
CA ALA A 221 -6.06 -3.40 2.12
C ALA A 221 -6.20 -2.53 3.39
N VAL A 222 -7.37 -2.55 4.04
CA VAL A 222 -7.64 -1.77 5.27
C VAL A 222 -6.84 -2.30 6.48
N LEU A 223 -6.65 -3.63 6.58
CA LEU A 223 -5.75 -4.22 7.56
C LEU A 223 -4.31 -3.76 7.33
N SER A 224 -3.87 -3.67 6.08
CA SER A 224 -2.52 -3.20 5.72
C SER A 224 -2.32 -1.73 6.10
N GLU A 225 -3.29 -0.85 5.81
CA GLU A 225 -3.28 0.53 6.29
C GLU A 225 -3.12 0.60 7.80
N THR A 226 -3.98 -0.13 8.53
CA THR A 226 -3.98 -0.12 9.99
C THR A 226 -2.69 -0.72 10.56
N PHE A 227 -2.13 -1.74 9.92
CA PHE A 227 -0.89 -2.38 10.33
C PHE A 227 0.28 -1.40 10.33
N PHE A 228 0.42 -0.58 9.30
CA PHE A 228 1.53 0.38 9.23
C PHE A 228 1.27 1.70 9.95
N GLN A 229 0.00 2.13 10.07
CA GLN A 229 -0.34 3.42 10.70
C GLN A 229 -0.68 3.29 12.20
N GLN A 230 -1.40 2.24 12.60
CA GLN A 230 -1.89 2.02 13.97
C GLN A 230 -1.67 0.56 14.44
N PRO A 231 -0.43 0.03 14.40
CA PRO A 231 -0.18 -1.40 14.65
C PRO A 231 -0.65 -1.91 16.01
N GLN A 232 -0.64 -1.06 17.04
CA GLN A 232 -1.14 -1.42 18.37
C GLN A 232 -2.60 -1.82 18.35
N ARG A 233 -3.40 -1.24 17.45
CA ARG A 233 -4.83 -1.54 17.34
C ARG A 233 -5.05 -3.00 16.96
N ILE A 234 -4.32 -3.49 15.96
CA ILE A 234 -4.39 -4.90 15.56
C ILE A 234 -3.74 -5.77 16.64
N ALA A 235 -2.53 -5.46 17.08
CA ALA A 235 -1.79 -6.27 18.06
C ALA A 235 -2.55 -6.50 19.39
N GLN A 236 -3.35 -5.52 19.84
CA GLN A 236 -4.10 -5.62 21.10
C GLN A 236 -5.44 -6.34 20.94
N ASN A 237 -6.11 -6.20 19.79
CA ASN A 237 -7.48 -6.68 19.61
C ASN A 237 -7.58 -7.96 18.75
N ASP A 238 -6.58 -8.22 17.90
CA ASP A 238 -6.42 -9.44 17.11
C ASP A 238 -4.92 -9.81 16.96
N PRO A 239 -4.30 -10.36 18.02
CA PRO A 239 -2.87 -10.66 18.03
C PRO A 239 -2.47 -11.72 16.99
N ASP A 240 -3.37 -12.65 16.66
CA ASP A 240 -3.09 -13.70 15.68
C ASP A 240 -3.01 -13.11 14.26
N MET A 241 -3.95 -12.22 13.91
CA MET A 241 -3.88 -11.48 12.64
C MET A 241 -2.65 -10.57 12.59
N PHE A 242 -2.30 -9.92 13.70
CA PHE A 242 -1.09 -9.10 13.77
C PHE A 242 0.16 -9.93 13.48
N GLN A 243 0.30 -11.12 14.06
CA GLN A 243 1.44 -12.01 13.80
C GLN A 243 1.45 -12.52 12.34
N ALA A 244 0.28 -12.80 11.76
CA ALA A 244 0.18 -13.18 10.35
C ALA A 244 0.66 -12.04 9.43
N LEU A 245 0.28 -10.79 9.72
CA LEU A 245 0.76 -9.61 8.99
C LEU A 245 2.26 -9.38 9.16
N CYS A 246 2.79 -9.55 10.37
CA CYS A 246 4.24 -9.49 10.63
C CYS A 246 5.01 -10.54 9.83
N GLY A 247 4.50 -11.77 9.79
CA GLY A 247 5.07 -12.85 9.01
C GLY A 247 5.07 -12.53 7.51
N TYR A 248 3.93 -12.06 7.00
CA TYR A 248 3.77 -11.70 5.60
C TYR A 248 4.69 -10.54 5.18
N TYR A 249 4.58 -9.39 5.83
CA TYR A 249 5.36 -8.20 5.49
C TYR A 249 6.83 -8.30 5.92
N ARG A 250 7.18 -9.31 6.72
CA ARG A 250 8.49 -9.48 7.37
C ARG A 250 8.91 -8.23 8.15
N GLN A 251 7.94 -7.58 8.81
CA GLN A 251 8.11 -6.30 9.49
C GLN A 251 7.34 -6.28 10.80
N ASP A 252 7.86 -5.57 11.80
CA ASP A 252 7.13 -5.21 13.03
C ASP A 252 7.02 -3.66 13.11
N PRO A 253 5.91 -3.07 12.67
CA PRO A 253 5.70 -1.62 12.71
C PRO A 253 5.47 -1.04 14.12
N GLN A 254 5.29 -1.86 15.17
CA GLN A 254 5.20 -1.33 16.54
C GLN A 254 6.49 -0.61 16.97
N ARG A 255 7.63 -1.01 16.42
CA ARG A 255 8.92 -0.35 16.68
C ARG A 255 8.96 1.10 16.19
N TRP A 256 8.09 1.46 15.25
CA TRP A 256 7.98 2.83 14.76
C TRP A 256 7.07 3.68 15.63
N GLN A 257 6.59 3.21 16.77
CA GLN A 257 5.65 4.01 17.58
C GLN A 257 6.29 4.58 18.84
N ASN A 258 7.56 4.23 19.09
CA ASN A 258 8.35 4.68 20.23
C ASN A 258 9.31 5.82 19.83
#